data_AF-A0A174E7S9-F1
#
_entry.id   AF-A0A174E7S9-F1
#
_cell.length_a   1.000
_cell.length_b   1.000
_cell.length_c   1.000
_cell.angle_alpha   90.00
_cell.angle_beta   90.00
_cell.angle_gamma   90.00
#
_symmetry.space_group_name_H-M   'P 1'
#
loop_
_entity.id
_entity.type
_entity.pdbx_description
1 polymer ?
#
loop_
_entity_poly.entity_id
_entity_poly.type
_entity_poly.pdbx_seq_one_letter_code
_entity_poly.pdbx_strand_id
1 'polypeptide(L)'
;MRILVPYFIFGDREPFIGCIEELDKAFNWAEKYGLQILIDLHTAPDSQNGFDNGGISGVCKWSQEPDEVEFELTVLERLAERYGTRKGLWGIEILNEPILEDMWESMKDTERYPAVDPEKAKGTKLNTMEFIRGFYLEAYDRIRKHMSEDKYVVFHDAFCLKAWKDFMREDKYKNVVLDIHQYLMVAEMKGCQQTVEEYVKYVKELKKDIAEMQEYFPVICMAFFSVDKYYAKVVEDLSQGKHRGE
;
A
#
# COMPACT_ATOMS: atom_id res chain seq x y z
N MET A 1 -5.41 0.41 14.12
CA MET A 1 -5.83 1.40 13.11
C MET A 1 -4.68 1.58 12.15
N ARG A 2 -4.93 1.53 10.83
CA ARG A 2 -3.93 1.89 9.82
C ARG A 2 -4.02 3.39 9.56
N ILE A 3 -2.90 4.09 9.62
CA ILE A 3 -2.81 5.53 9.33
C ILE A 3 -1.85 5.71 8.17
N LEU A 4 -2.38 6.22 7.07
CA LEU A 4 -1.64 6.58 5.87
C LEU A 4 -0.87 7.88 6.15
N VAL A 5 0.44 7.86 5.96
CA VAL A 5 1.30 9.02 6.14
C VAL A 5 2.04 9.35 4.84
N PRO A 6 2.19 10.64 4.50
CA PRO A 6 2.94 11.03 3.32
C PRO A 6 4.46 11.06 3.58
N TYR A 7 5.29 10.99 2.53
CA TYR A 7 6.75 11.10 2.66
C TYR A 7 7.20 12.45 3.26
N PHE A 8 6.40 13.50 3.10
CA PHE A 8 6.68 14.84 3.60
C PHE A 8 6.17 15.07 5.04
N ILE A 9 5.82 14.01 5.78
CA ILE A 9 5.24 14.11 7.13
C ILE A 9 6.06 14.98 8.10
N PHE A 10 7.39 15.03 7.95
CA PHE A 10 8.27 15.83 8.79
C PHE A 10 8.36 17.32 8.40
N GLY A 11 7.73 17.74 7.30
CA GLY A 11 7.70 19.14 6.87
C GLY A 11 9.02 19.64 6.26
N ASP A 12 9.84 18.73 5.75
CA ASP A 12 11.15 18.99 5.14
C ASP A 12 11.12 18.95 3.60
N ARG A 13 9.93 19.03 3.01
CA ARG A 13 9.70 18.96 1.56
C ARG A 13 8.72 20.05 1.11
N GLU A 14 9.25 21.24 0.84
CA GLU A 14 8.45 22.33 0.25
C GLU A 14 7.88 21.93 -1.12
N PRO A 15 6.65 22.36 -1.48
CA PRO A 15 5.74 23.23 -0.73
C PRO A 15 4.78 22.48 0.22
N PHE A 16 5.04 21.20 0.51
CA PHE A 16 4.15 20.37 1.30
C PHE A 16 4.26 20.70 2.80
N ILE A 17 3.12 20.67 3.48
CA ILE A 17 3.04 20.97 4.91
C ILE A 17 3.18 19.66 5.69
N GLY A 18 4.14 19.61 6.61
CA GLY A 18 4.32 18.47 7.52
C GLY A 18 3.15 18.28 8.47
N CYS A 19 2.94 17.05 8.93
CA CYS A 19 1.82 16.65 9.77
C CYS A 19 2.21 15.68 10.90
N ILE A 20 3.48 15.71 11.32
CA ILE A 20 3.99 14.84 12.39
C ILE A 20 3.26 15.05 13.72
N GLU A 21 2.81 16.29 14.00
CA GLU A 21 2.05 16.61 15.22
C GLU A 21 0.66 15.94 15.23
N GLU A 22 0.05 15.75 14.07
CA GLU A 22 -1.23 15.06 13.92
C GLU A 22 -1.06 13.56 14.22
N LEU A 23 0.03 12.96 13.76
CA LEU A 23 0.37 11.58 14.08
C LEU A 23 0.66 11.41 15.58
N ASP A 24 1.35 12.36 16.22
CA ASP A 24 1.56 12.34 17.67
C ASP A 24 0.24 12.35 18.46
N LYS A 25 -0.71 13.21 18.06
CA LYS A 25 -2.06 13.26 18.65
C LYS A 25 -2.79 11.93 18.44
N ALA A 26 -2.68 11.32 17.26
CA ALA A 26 -3.27 10.03 16.96
C ALA A 26 -2.73 8.92 17.87
N PHE A 27 -1.42 8.86 18.12
CA PHE A 27 -0.81 7.94 19.07
C PHE A 27 -1.34 8.14 20.49
N ASN A 28 -1.44 9.41 20.94
CA ASN A 28 -1.97 9.71 22.27
C ASN A 28 -3.43 9.25 22.43
N TRP A 29 -4.26 9.41 21.39
CA TRP A 29 -5.64 8.91 21.40
C TRP A 29 -5.68 7.38 21.35
N ALA A 30 -4.90 6.74 20.48
CA ALA A 30 -4.85 5.29 20.38
C ALA A 30 -4.49 4.66 21.74
N GLU A 31 -3.44 5.16 22.40
CA GLU A 31 -3.01 4.67 23.71
C GLU A 31 -4.07 4.90 24.79
N LYS A 32 -4.72 6.07 24.80
CA LYS A 32 -5.82 6.37 25.74
C LYS A 32 -6.98 5.38 25.63
N TYR A 33 -7.29 4.93 24.42
CA TYR A 33 -8.41 4.02 24.15
C TYR A 33 -7.99 2.55 24.00
N GLY A 34 -6.73 2.21 24.30
CA GLY A 34 -6.22 0.83 24.21
C GLY A 34 -6.13 0.30 22.78
N LEU A 35 -6.06 1.17 21.78
CA LEU A 35 -5.84 0.85 20.37
C LEU A 35 -4.35 0.92 20.04
N GLN A 36 -3.97 0.25 18.95
CA GLN A 36 -2.63 0.37 18.36
C GLN A 36 -2.71 0.88 16.91
N ILE A 37 -1.61 1.45 16.43
CA ILE A 37 -1.44 2.08 15.12
C ILE A 37 -0.46 1.26 14.28
N LEU A 38 -0.87 0.94 13.06
CA LEU A 38 0.03 0.70 11.95
C LEU A 38 0.26 2.04 11.24
N ILE A 39 1.51 2.46 11.17
CA ILE A 39 1.91 3.58 10.30
C ILE A 39 2.13 3.00 8.90
N ASP A 40 1.46 3.54 7.89
CA ASP A 40 1.64 3.15 6.49
C ASP A 40 2.23 4.31 5.69
N LEU A 41 3.45 4.14 5.19
CA LEU A 41 4.06 5.12 4.31
C LEU A 41 3.43 5.02 2.92
N HIS A 42 2.52 5.96 2.65
CA HIS A 42 1.54 5.79 1.58
C HIS A 42 1.96 6.39 0.23
N THR A 43 2.85 7.37 0.26
CA THR A 43 3.28 8.11 -0.93
C THR A 43 4.80 8.21 -0.94
N ALA A 44 5.40 7.98 -2.10
CA ALA A 44 6.82 8.25 -2.36
C ALA A 44 7.01 9.56 -3.17
N PRO A 45 8.17 10.24 -3.08
CA PRO A 45 8.50 11.34 -3.99
C PRO A 45 8.40 10.89 -5.45
N ASP A 46 7.69 11.65 -6.29
CA ASP A 46 7.39 11.31 -7.69
C ASP A 46 6.76 9.92 -7.91
N SER A 47 6.11 9.41 -6.86
CA SER A 47 5.25 8.23 -6.79
C SER A 47 5.89 6.90 -7.14
N GLN A 48 5.44 5.90 -6.39
CA GLN A 48 5.74 4.49 -6.53
C GLN A 48 4.74 3.74 -7.42
N ASN A 49 3.64 4.38 -7.83
CA ASN A 49 2.55 3.70 -8.52
C ASN A 49 1.81 4.48 -9.63
N GLY A 50 1.97 5.80 -9.69
CA GLY A 50 1.23 6.67 -10.62
C GLY A 50 -0.28 6.79 -10.37
N PHE A 51 -0.81 6.15 -9.33
CA PHE A 51 -2.18 6.34 -8.91
C PHE A 51 -2.38 7.72 -8.28
N ASP A 52 -3.61 8.21 -8.30
CA ASP A 52 -4.01 9.41 -7.56
C ASP A 52 -3.74 9.28 -6.05
N ASN A 53 -3.93 8.08 -5.48
CA ASN A 53 -3.64 7.79 -4.08
C ASN A 53 -2.15 7.92 -3.70
N GLY A 54 -1.23 7.78 -4.66
CA GLY A 54 0.20 8.00 -4.51
C GLY A 54 0.58 9.48 -4.49
N GLY A 55 -0.39 10.38 -4.69
CA GLY A 55 -0.24 11.83 -4.59
C GLY A 55 0.10 12.53 -5.91
N ILE A 56 0.52 11.79 -6.95
CA ILE A 56 0.78 12.33 -8.29
C ILE A 56 0.37 11.35 -9.39
N SER A 57 -0.72 11.68 -10.09
CA SER A 57 -1.28 10.86 -11.16
C SER A 57 -0.35 10.75 -12.37
N GLY A 58 -0.20 9.55 -12.92
CA GLY A 58 0.49 9.27 -14.17
C GLY A 58 2.02 9.40 -14.13
N VAL A 59 2.60 9.64 -12.95
CA VAL A 59 4.05 9.72 -12.73
C VAL A 59 4.45 8.54 -11.84
N CYS A 60 5.43 7.76 -12.25
CA CYS A 60 6.01 6.71 -11.40
C CYS A 60 7.52 6.71 -11.64
N LYS A 61 8.23 7.48 -10.81
CA LYS A 61 9.67 7.73 -10.99
C LYS A 61 10.55 7.47 -9.78
N TRP A 62 9.93 7.37 -8.61
CA TRP A 62 10.61 7.21 -7.33
C TRP A 62 11.79 6.22 -7.38
N SER A 63 11.58 5.00 -7.88
CA SER A 63 12.62 3.96 -7.90
C SER A 63 13.80 4.22 -8.86
N GLN A 64 13.73 5.27 -9.66
CA GLN A 64 14.83 5.71 -10.53
C GLN A 64 15.63 6.87 -9.95
N GLU A 65 15.26 7.35 -8.77
CA GLU A 65 15.84 8.54 -8.15
C GLU A 65 16.50 8.14 -6.81
N PRO A 66 17.79 7.74 -6.82
CA PRO A 66 18.46 7.21 -5.64
C PRO A 66 18.41 8.13 -4.41
N ASP A 67 18.49 9.45 -4.62
CA ASP A 67 18.40 10.43 -3.55
C ASP A 67 16.99 10.46 -2.92
N GLU A 68 15.94 10.21 -3.71
CA GLU A 68 14.55 10.16 -3.25
C GLU A 68 14.22 8.83 -2.55
N VAL A 69 14.80 7.73 -3.04
CA VAL A 69 14.76 6.42 -2.37
C VAL A 69 15.46 6.50 -1.01
N GLU A 70 16.64 7.11 -0.96
CA GLU A 70 17.36 7.34 0.30
C GLU A 70 16.55 8.24 1.24
N PHE A 71 15.99 9.34 0.73
CA PHE A 71 15.12 10.20 1.52
C PHE A 71 13.97 9.42 2.14
N GLU A 72 13.29 8.57 1.37
CA GLU A 72 12.18 7.75 1.86
C GLU A 72 12.61 6.76 2.95
N LEU A 73 13.78 6.12 2.80
CA LEU A 73 14.38 5.29 3.85
C LEU A 73 14.63 6.10 5.13
N THR A 74 15.07 7.36 5.02
CA THR A 74 15.22 8.22 6.21
C THR A 74 13.88 8.58 6.86
N VAL A 75 12.79 8.69 6.09
CA VAL A 75 11.45 8.92 6.65
C VAL A 75 11.03 7.71 7.50
N LEU A 76 11.23 6.49 6.99
CA LEU A 76 10.96 5.26 7.72
C LEU A 76 11.80 5.14 8.99
N GLU A 77 13.11 5.40 8.92
CA GLU A 77 14.02 5.36 10.07
C GLU A 77 13.62 6.38 11.14
N ARG A 78 13.29 7.62 10.75
CA ARG A 78 12.80 8.66 11.69
C ARG A 78 11.45 8.33 12.32
N LEU A 79 10.52 7.71 11.58
CA LEU A 79 9.24 7.24 12.13
C LEU A 79 9.48 6.11 13.16
N ALA A 80 10.39 5.19 12.86
CA ALA A 80 10.78 4.10 13.75
C ALA A 80 11.49 4.64 15.01
N GLU A 81 12.40 5.60 14.88
CA GLU A 81 13.02 6.31 16.01
C GLU A 81 11.98 6.96 16.92
N ARG A 82 11.00 7.64 16.33
CA ARG A 82 9.99 8.41 17.07
C ARG A 82 8.96 7.53 17.78
N TYR A 83 8.50 6.47 17.13
CA TYR A 83 7.35 5.68 17.60
C TYR A 83 7.69 4.23 17.97
N GLY A 84 8.89 3.73 17.64
CA GLY A 84 9.26 2.31 17.72
C GLY A 84 9.11 1.67 19.10
N THR A 85 9.19 2.46 20.16
CA THR A 85 9.04 2.01 21.56
C THR A 85 7.67 2.35 22.17
N ARG A 86 6.78 3.02 21.42
CA ARG A 86 5.45 3.40 21.91
C ARG A 86 4.59 2.15 22.10
N LYS A 87 3.81 2.12 23.19
CA LYS A 87 2.81 1.08 23.42
C LYS A 87 1.74 1.10 22.32
N GLY A 88 1.39 2.29 21.85
CA GLY A 88 0.45 2.50 20.77
C GLY A 88 0.94 2.04 19.41
N LEU A 89 2.22 1.69 19.22
CA LEU A 89 2.70 1.16 17.95
C LEU A 89 2.40 -0.33 17.84
N TRP A 90 1.70 -0.71 16.77
CA TRP A 90 1.58 -2.09 16.31
C TRP A 90 2.72 -2.42 15.34
N GLY A 91 2.94 -1.58 14.34
CA GLY A 91 3.97 -1.78 13.34
C GLY A 91 4.12 -0.62 12.35
N ILE A 92 5.02 -0.79 11.39
CA ILE A 92 5.25 0.13 10.27
C ILE A 92 5.16 -0.66 8.97
N GLU A 93 4.32 -0.20 8.04
CA GLU A 93 4.26 -0.65 6.65
C GLU A 93 5.23 0.18 5.82
N ILE A 94 6.15 -0.52 5.15
CA ILE A 94 7.33 0.07 4.51
C ILE A 94 6.93 0.98 3.35
N LEU A 95 6.04 0.53 2.47
CA LEU A 95 5.56 1.29 1.32
C LEU A 95 4.26 0.69 0.80
N ASN A 96 3.25 1.54 0.64
CA ASN A 96 1.97 1.16 0.08
C ASN A 96 2.05 0.95 -1.45
N GLU A 97 1.49 -0.16 -1.93
CA GLU A 97 1.15 -0.37 -3.35
C GLU A 97 2.26 -0.04 -4.38
N PRO A 98 3.54 -0.42 -4.22
CA PRO A 98 4.51 -0.20 -5.28
C PRO A 98 4.12 -0.99 -6.54
N ILE A 99 3.87 -0.29 -7.64
CA ILE A 99 3.33 -0.92 -8.85
C ILE A 99 4.43 -1.59 -9.67
N LEU A 100 4.08 -2.72 -10.29
CA LEU A 100 4.92 -3.42 -11.26
C LEU A 100 4.28 -3.35 -12.65
N GLU A 101 5.04 -3.72 -13.68
CA GLU A 101 4.65 -3.64 -15.10
C GLU A 101 3.28 -4.28 -15.39
N ASP A 102 3.07 -5.53 -14.99
CA ASP A 102 1.81 -6.26 -15.23
C ASP A 102 0.58 -5.52 -14.68
N MET A 103 0.70 -4.92 -13.49
CA MET A 103 -0.41 -4.20 -12.86
C MET A 103 -0.66 -2.84 -13.54
N TRP A 104 0.40 -2.12 -13.88
CA TRP A 104 0.30 -0.85 -14.60
C TRP A 104 -0.44 -1.01 -15.93
N GLU A 105 -0.04 -2.00 -16.73
CA GLU A 105 -0.69 -2.30 -18.01
C GLU A 105 -2.14 -2.71 -17.83
N SER A 106 -2.40 -3.62 -16.89
CA SER A 106 -3.76 -4.09 -16.61
C SER A 106 -4.68 -2.95 -16.19
N MET A 107 -4.19 -2.04 -15.34
CA MET A 107 -4.94 -0.89 -14.82
C MET A 107 -5.16 0.21 -15.85
N LYS A 108 -4.45 0.15 -16.99
CA LYS A 108 -4.40 1.22 -18.00
C LYS A 108 -4.11 2.57 -17.35
N ASP A 109 -3.07 2.59 -16.52
CA ASP A 109 -2.82 3.68 -15.58
C ASP A 109 -2.85 5.06 -16.26
N THR A 110 -2.16 5.21 -17.39
CA THR A 110 -2.09 6.48 -18.14
C THR A 110 -3.43 6.99 -18.67
N GLU A 111 -4.41 6.10 -18.90
CA GLU A 111 -5.77 6.48 -19.31
C GLU A 111 -6.62 6.85 -18.08
N ARG A 112 -6.42 6.12 -16.97
CA ARG A 112 -7.23 6.23 -15.75
C ARG A 112 -6.79 7.39 -14.86
N TYR A 113 -5.48 7.62 -14.76
CA TYR A 113 -4.83 8.64 -13.96
C TYR A 113 -3.90 9.47 -14.85
N PRO A 114 -4.46 10.27 -15.77
CA PRO A 114 -3.64 11.07 -16.69
C PRO A 114 -2.81 12.10 -15.91
N ALA A 115 -1.52 12.19 -16.26
CA ALA A 115 -0.64 13.18 -15.66
C ALA A 115 -1.06 14.60 -16.03
N VAL A 116 -1.12 15.48 -15.02
CA VAL A 116 -1.40 16.91 -15.23
C VAL A 116 -0.23 17.59 -15.97
N ASP A 117 1.00 17.18 -15.65
CA ASP A 117 2.22 17.61 -16.35
C ASP A 117 2.80 16.45 -17.16
N PRO A 118 2.61 16.44 -18.50
CA PRO A 118 3.13 15.39 -19.37
C PRO A 118 4.66 15.31 -19.40
N GLU A 119 5.39 16.42 -19.23
CA GLU A 119 6.85 16.37 -19.18
C GLU A 119 7.33 15.75 -17.87
N LYS A 120 6.61 15.97 -16.77
CA LYS A 120 6.90 15.29 -15.50
C LYS A 120 6.64 13.78 -15.59
N ALA A 121 5.64 13.33 -16.34
CA ALA A 121 5.39 11.90 -16.58
C ALA A 121 6.36 11.27 -17.58
N LYS A 122 7.00 12.07 -18.43
CA LYS A 122 7.93 11.55 -19.44
C LYS A 122 9.10 10.82 -18.79
N GLY A 123 9.31 9.58 -19.20
CA GLY A 123 10.37 8.74 -18.65
C GLY A 123 9.99 8.04 -17.34
N THR A 124 8.71 8.02 -16.95
CA THR A 124 8.18 7.05 -15.99
C THR A 124 8.71 5.66 -16.33
N LYS A 125 9.31 5.00 -15.35
CA LYS A 125 9.77 3.62 -15.45
C LYS A 125 9.23 2.87 -14.24
N LEU A 126 8.69 1.69 -14.47
CA LEU A 126 7.97 0.96 -13.44
C LEU A 126 8.97 0.24 -12.52
N ASN A 127 8.55 0.00 -11.28
CA ASN A 127 9.40 -0.69 -10.33
C ASN A 127 9.63 -2.13 -10.78
N THR A 128 10.80 -2.68 -10.49
CA THR A 128 11.07 -4.11 -10.67
C THR A 128 10.89 -4.84 -9.34
N MET A 129 10.52 -6.12 -9.40
CA MET A 129 10.44 -6.96 -8.18
C MET A 129 11.79 -7.01 -7.45
N GLU A 130 12.90 -7.03 -8.19
CA GLU A 130 14.26 -6.99 -7.61
C GLU A 130 14.49 -5.71 -6.80
N PHE A 131 14.13 -4.56 -7.36
CA PHE A 131 14.28 -3.26 -6.69
C PHE A 131 13.41 -3.20 -5.42
N ILE A 132 12.13 -3.56 -5.51
CA ILE A 132 11.21 -3.53 -4.36
C ILE A 132 11.68 -4.48 -3.25
N ARG A 133 12.14 -5.68 -3.59
CA ARG A 133 12.74 -6.61 -2.61
C ARG A 133 13.97 -5.99 -1.95
N GLY A 134 14.87 -5.37 -2.72
CA GLY A 134 16.05 -4.68 -2.19
C GLY A 134 15.68 -3.56 -1.21
N PHE A 135 14.75 -2.70 -1.61
CA PHE A 135 14.24 -1.60 -0.78
C PHE A 135 13.63 -2.11 0.53
N TYR A 136 12.80 -3.15 0.49
CA TYR A 136 12.20 -3.74 1.70
C TYR A 136 13.24 -4.33 2.66
N LEU A 137 14.31 -4.96 2.15
CA LEU A 137 15.39 -5.49 2.98
C LEU A 137 16.12 -4.36 3.70
N GLU A 138 16.44 -3.28 2.99
CA GLU A 138 17.12 -2.13 3.56
C GLU A 138 16.23 -1.37 4.56
N ALA A 139 14.97 -1.15 4.23
CA ALA A 139 13.99 -0.55 5.11
C ALA A 139 13.85 -1.35 6.41
N TYR A 140 13.75 -2.69 6.32
CA TYR A 140 13.72 -3.56 7.50
C TYR A 140 14.96 -3.35 8.39
N ASP A 141 16.15 -3.39 7.80
CA ASP A 141 17.40 -3.25 8.55
C ASP A 141 17.52 -1.87 9.21
N ARG A 142 16.96 -0.80 8.62
CA ARG A 142 16.91 0.54 9.23
C ARG A 142 15.89 0.65 10.36
N ILE A 143 14.62 0.33 10.13
CA ILE A 143 13.56 0.49 11.13
C ILE A 143 13.73 -0.45 12.32
N ARG A 144 14.27 -1.66 12.11
CA ARG A 144 14.45 -2.66 13.17
C ARG A 144 15.48 -2.22 14.22
N LYS A 145 16.38 -1.29 13.92
CA LYS A 145 17.29 -0.68 14.92
C LYS A 145 16.54 0.07 16.03
N HIS A 146 15.34 0.56 15.72
CA HIS A 146 14.56 1.45 16.59
C HIS A 146 13.25 0.83 17.09
N MET A 147 12.89 -0.34 16.56
CA MET A 147 11.70 -1.10 16.92
C MET A 147 12.06 -2.37 17.67
N SER A 148 11.48 -2.55 18.86
CA SER A 148 11.57 -3.81 19.60
C SER A 148 10.95 -4.96 18.80
N GLU A 149 11.39 -6.20 19.07
CA GLU A 149 10.95 -7.36 18.29
C GLU A 149 9.44 -7.59 18.36
N ASP A 150 8.72 -7.15 19.41
CA ASP A 150 7.26 -7.24 19.50
C ASP A 150 6.50 -6.38 18.47
N LYS A 151 7.18 -5.46 17.78
CA LYS A 151 6.60 -4.63 16.73
C LYS A 151 6.71 -5.28 15.37
N TYR A 152 5.65 -5.13 14.59
CA TYR A 152 5.56 -5.70 13.26
C TYR A 152 6.21 -4.78 12.21
N VAL A 153 6.93 -5.39 11.26
CA VAL A 153 7.31 -4.75 10.00
C VAL A 153 6.39 -5.31 8.92
N VAL A 154 5.68 -4.44 8.23
CA VAL A 154 4.70 -4.82 7.21
C VAL A 154 5.24 -4.44 5.85
N PHE A 155 5.02 -5.28 4.85
CA PHE A 155 5.37 -4.98 3.47
C PHE A 155 4.20 -5.34 2.55
N HIS A 156 3.88 -4.46 1.61
CA HIS A 156 2.83 -4.69 0.62
C HIS A 156 3.31 -5.69 -0.43
N ASP A 157 2.42 -6.54 -0.93
CA ASP A 157 2.72 -7.63 -1.88
C ASP A 157 3.08 -7.18 -3.31
N ALA A 158 3.20 -5.88 -3.55
CA ALA A 158 3.39 -5.26 -4.87
C ALA A 158 2.42 -5.81 -5.95
N PHE A 159 1.20 -6.17 -5.55
CA PHE A 159 0.18 -6.81 -6.38
C PHE A 159 0.53 -8.22 -6.90
N CYS A 160 1.55 -8.85 -6.32
CA CYS A 160 2.09 -10.14 -6.70
C CYS A 160 2.17 -11.10 -5.51
N LEU A 161 1.03 -11.40 -4.88
CA LEU A 161 0.87 -12.26 -3.70
C LEU A 161 1.86 -13.43 -3.57
N LYS A 162 2.00 -14.28 -4.59
CA LYS A 162 2.80 -15.50 -4.50
C LYS A 162 4.31 -15.32 -4.72
N ALA A 163 4.76 -14.12 -5.08
CA ALA A 163 6.18 -13.83 -5.37
C ALA A 163 7.06 -13.74 -4.12
N TRP A 164 6.46 -13.80 -2.93
CA TRP A 164 7.13 -13.49 -1.67
C TRP A 164 7.49 -14.70 -0.81
N LYS A 165 7.12 -15.93 -1.20
CA LYS A 165 7.29 -17.15 -0.38
C LYS A 165 8.70 -17.37 0.15
N ASP A 166 9.71 -16.96 -0.61
CA ASP A 166 11.13 -17.10 -0.30
C ASP A 166 11.74 -15.84 0.35
N PHE A 167 10.95 -14.78 0.52
CA PHE A 167 11.41 -13.50 1.03
C PHE A 167 11.55 -13.53 2.56
N MET A 168 12.57 -12.86 3.10
CA MET A 168 12.76 -12.68 4.56
C MET A 168 12.58 -13.96 5.41
N ARG A 169 13.10 -15.10 4.94
CA ARG A 169 12.95 -16.41 5.63
C ARG A 169 14.04 -16.71 6.65
N GLU A 170 15.11 -15.90 6.68
CA GLU A 170 16.23 -16.07 7.59
C GLU A 170 15.86 -15.63 9.03
N ASP A 171 16.53 -16.20 10.03
CA ASP A 171 16.22 -15.97 11.44
C ASP A 171 16.30 -14.50 11.88
N LYS A 172 17.03 -13.65 11.16
CA LYS A 172 17.14 -12.22 11.48
C LYS A 172 15.83 -11.45 11.29
N TYR A 173 14.92 -11.96 10.46
CA TYR A 173 13.65 -11.30 10.18
C TYR A 173 12.61 -11.72 11.22
N LYS A 174 12.18 -10.78 12.07
CA LYS A 174 11.23 -10.99 13.15
C LYS A 174 9.95 -10.23 12.88
N ASN A 175 8.82 -10.85 13.19
CA ASN A 175 7.48 -10.23 13.12
C ASN A 175 7.24 -9.46 11.81
N VAL A 176 7.56 -10.11 10.69
CA VAL A 176 7.28 -9.56 9.36
C VAL A 176 5.90 -10.02 8.91
N VAL A 177 5.09 -9.10 8.39
CA VAL A 177 3.71 -9.34 7.93
C VAL A 177 3.57 -8.94 6.47
N LEU A 178 2.90 -9.78 5.68
CA LEU A 178 2.55 -9.46 4.30
C LEU A 178 1.20 -8.74 4.28
N ASP A 179 1.17 -7.53 3.73
CA ASP A 179 -0.07 -6.83 3.41
C ASP A 179 -0.50 -7.10 1.96
N ILE A 180 -1.80 -7.30 1.79
CA ILE A 180 -2.43 -7.49 0.49
C ILE A 180 -3.62 -6.54 0.37
N HIS A 181 -3.78 -5.99 -0.83
CA HIS A 181 -4.95 -5.20 -1.18
C HIS A 181 -5.83 -5.95 -2.17
N GLN A 182 -7.13 -6.04 -1.86
CA GLN A 182 -8.08 -6.85 -2.61
C GLN A 182 -9.28 -6.01 -3.04
N TYR A 183 -9.21 -5.55 -4.28
CA TYR A 183 -10.25 -4.77 -4.92
C TYR A 183 -11.05 -5.66 -5.88
N LEU A 184 -12.40 -5.65 -5.79
CA LEU A 184 -13.24 -6.44 -6.72
C LEU A 184 -13.01 -6.06 -8.18
N MET A 185 -12.67 -4.78 -8.45
CA MET A 185 -12.30 -4.34 -9.79
C MET A 185 -11.07 -5.07 -10.37
N VAL A 186 -10.14 -5.56 -9.54
CA VAL A 186 -9.02 -6.41 -10.01
C VAL A 186 -9.53 -7.78 -10.47
N ALA A 187 -10.59 -8.30 -9.85
CA ALA A 187 -11.26 -9.52 -10.32
C ALA A 187 -11.87 -9.28 -11.71
N GLU A 188 -12.58 -8.17 -11.90
CA GLU A 188 -13.19 -7.80 -13.19
C GLU A 188 -12.14 -7.64 -14.30
N MET A 189 -11.00 -7.00 -13.99
CA MET A 189 -9.87 -6.88 -14.92
C MET A 189 -9.29 -8.24 -15.33
N LYS A 190 -9.33 -9.23 -14.42
CA LYS A 190 -8.95 -10.62 -14.69
C LYS A 190 -10.07 -11.43 -15.36
N GLY A 191 -11.12 -10.78 -15.84
CA GLY A 191 -12.23 -11.40 -16.58
C GLY A 191 -13.33 -12.00 -15.69
N CYS A 192 -13.35 -11.69 -14.40
CA CYS A 192 -14.47 -12.06 -13.54
C CYS A 192 -15.75 -11.38 -14.03
N GLN A 193 -16.81 -12.16 -14.24
CA GLN A 193 -18.11 -11.60 -14.62
C GLN A 193 -18.71 -10.86 -13.42
N GLN A 194 -19.41 -9.76 -13.69
CA GLN A 194 -20.05 -8.93 -12.66
C GLN A 194 -21.33 -9.60 -12.12
N THR A 195 -21.18 -10.76 -11.49
CA THR A 195 -22.24 -11.54 -10.83
C THR A 195 -21.79 -11.93 -9.44
N VAL A 196 -22.75 -12.05 -8.50
CA VAL A 196 -22.45 -12.44 -7.12
C VAL A 196 -21.76 -13.79 -7.08
N GLU A 197 -22.18 -14.73 -7.92
CA GLU A 197 -21.62 -16.08 -7.99
C GLU A 197 -20.15 -16.08 -8.40
N GLU A 198 -19.78 -15.31 -9.43
CA GLU A 198 -18.39 -15.24 -9.90
C GLU A 198 -17.50 -14.46 -8.92
N TYR A 199 -18.00 -13.41 -8.26
CA TYR A 199 -17.24 -12.76 -7.18
C TYR A 199 -17.03 -13.67 -5.97
N VAL A 200 -18.06 -14.41 -5.56
CA VAL A 200 -17.93 -15.38 -4.47
C VAL A 200 -16.90 -16.46 -4.83
N LYS A 201 -16.89 -16.91 -6.08
CA LYS A 201 -15.88 -17.86 -6.59
C LYS A 201 -14.49 -17.25 -6.56
N TYR A 202 -14.32 -16.01 -7.04
CA TYR A 202 -13.05 -15.29 -6.97
C TYR A 202 -12.53 -15.16 -5.53
N VAL A 203 -13.38 -14.73 -4.59
CA VAL A 203 -13.02 -14.61 -3.16
C VAL A 203 -12.67 -15.98 -2.56
N LYS A 204 -13.34 -17.07 -2.97
CA LYS A 204 -13.00 -18.42 -2.52
C LYS A 204 -11.64 -18.89 -3.02
N GLU A 205 -11.27 -18.58 -4.25
CA GLU A 205 -9.93 -18.89 -4.78
C GLU A 205 -8.86 -18.03 -4.10
N LEU A 206 -9.11 -16.72 -3.95
CA LEU A 206 -8.23 -15.82 -3.21
C LEU A 206 -8.00 -16.31 -1.76
N LYS A 207 -9.05 -16.81 -1.09
CA LYS A 207 -8.91 -17.40 0.25
C LYS A 207 -7.92 -18.57 0.27
N LYS A 208 -7.85 -19.39 -0.78
CA LYS A 208 -6.87 -20.48 -0.87
C LYS A 208 -5.45 -19.94 -1.06
N ASP A 209 -5.29 -18.93 -1.91
CA ASP A 209 -4.00 -18.29 -2.13
C ASP A 209 -3.48 -17.58 -0.86
N ILE A 210 -4.37 -16.95 -0.09
CA ILE A 210 -4.05 -16.38 1.22
C ILE A 210 -3.66 -17.48 2.20
N ALA A 211 -4.41 -18.59 2.26
CA ALA A 211 -4.09 -19.70 3.15
C ALA A 211 -2.73 -20.33 2.83
N GLU A 212 -2.38 -20.45 1.54
CA GLU A 212 -1.06 -20.86 1.07
C GLU A 212 0.02 -19.88 1.53
N MET A 213 -0.18 -18.56 1.37
CA MET A 213 0.78 -17.56 1.82
C MET A 213 0.90 -17.48 3.35
N GLN A 214 -0.15 -17.86 4.08
CA GLN A 214 -0.15 -17.93 5.55
C GLN A 214 0.77 -19.01 6.11
N GLU A 215 1.23 -19.97 5.29
CA GLU A 215 2.31 -20.91 5.67
C GLU A 215 3.67 -20.22 5.76
N TYR A 216 3.83 -19.06 5.11
CA TYR A 216 5.09 -18.31 5.04
C TYR A 216 5.03 -17.06 5.92
N PHE A 217 4.00 -16.23 5.81
CA PHE A 217 3.87 -15.01 6.62
C PHE A 217 2.50 -14.94 7.28
N PRO A 218 2.36 -14.26 8.43
CA PRO A 218 1.09 -13.63 8.74
C PRO A 218 0.67 -12.74 7.55
N VAL A 219 -0.55 -12.94 7.05
CA VAL A 219 -1.12 -12.15 5.95
C VAL A 219 -2.29 -11.34 6.49
N ILE A 220 -2.28 -10.04 6.20
CA ILE A 220 -3.37 -9.11 6.50
C ILE A 220 -3.91 -8.56 5.18
N CYS A 221 -5.22 -8.38 5.10
CA CYS A 221 -5.86 -7.69 3.99
C CYS A 221 -6.27 -6.31 4.47
N MET A 222 -5.45 -5.29 4.21
CA MET A 222 -5.68 -3.95 4.77
C MET A 222 -6.57 -3.05 3.93
N ALA A 223 -6.75 -3.38 2.65
CA ALA A 223 -7.74 -2.78 1.79
C ALA A 223 -8.63 -3.87 1.18
N PHE A 224 -9.92 -3.80 1.48
CA PHE A 224 -10.95 -4.58 0.82
C PHE A 224 -12.10 -3.65 0.44
N PHE A 225 -12.26 -3.39 -0.86
CA PHE A 225 -13.35 -2.55 -1.36
C PHE A 225 -14.28 -3.37 -2.25
N SER A 226 -15.57 -3.32 -1.89
CA SER A 226 -16.64 -4.04 -2.59
C SER A 226 -17.46 -3.17 -3.54
N VAL A 227 -16.95 -1.99 -3.94
CA VAL A 227 -17.67 -1.12 -4.88
C VAL A 227 -17.42 -1.66 -6.30
N ASP A 228 -18.30 -2.55 -6.73
CA ASP A 228 -18.38 -3.00 -8.12
C ASP A 228 -19.15 -1.96 -8.96
N LYS A 229 -18.80 -1.85 -10.24
CA LYS A 229 -19.59 -1.17 -11.28
C LYS A 229 -21.06 -1.59 -11.28
N TYR A 230 -21.38 -2.84 -10.92
CA TYR A 230 -22.76 -3.26 -10.71
C TYR A 230 -23.46 -2.40 -9.65
N TYR A 231 -22.83 -2.21 -8.49
CA TYR A 231 -23.40 -1.41 -7.40
C TYR A 231 -23.40 0.08 -7.76
N ALA A 232 -22.34 0.59 -8.41
CA ALA A 232 -22.30 1.95 -8.90
C ALA A 232 -23.41 2.23 -9.92
N LYS A 233 -23.65 1.30 -10.85
CA LYS A 233 -24.73 1.38 -11.83
C LYS A 233 -26.11 1.24 -11.19
N VAL A 234 -26.27 0.40 -10.18
CA VAL A 234 -27.53 0.32 -9.41
C VAL A 234 -27.79 1.64 -8.69
N VAL A 235 -26.78 2.23 -8.05
CA VAL A 235 -26.90 3.56 -7.41
C VAL A 235 -27.19 4.64 -8.44
N GLU A 236 -26.53 4.61 -9.61
CA GLU A 236 -26.76 5.55 -10.70
C GLU A 236 -28.17 5.39 -11.31
N ASP A 237 -28.60 4.17 -11.62
CA ASP A 237 -29.94 3.85 -12.12
C ASP A 237 -31.03 4.28 -11.11
N LEU A 238 -30.81 4.06 -9.81
CA LEU A 238 -31.68 4.53 -8.73
C LEU A 238 -31.70 6.06 -8.62
N SER A 239 -30.54 6.72 -8.77
CA SER A 239 -30.45 8.19 -8.74
C SER A 239 -31.09 8.87 -9.94
N GLN A 240 -31.18 8.17 -11.08
CA GLN A 240 -31.84 8.61 -12.30
C GLN A 240 -33.33 8.20 -12.38
N GLY A 241 -33.88 7.60 -11.32
CA GLY A 241 -35.29 7.19 -11.27
C GLY A 241 -35.65 6.02 -12.18
N LYS A 242 -34.65 5.30 -12.73
CA LYS A 242 -34.86 4.10 -13.53
C LYS A 242 -35.04 2.91 -12.59
N HIS A 243 -36.24 2.75 -12.05
CA HIS A 243 -36.64 1.47 -11.48
C HIS A 243 -36.68 0.43 -12.61
N ARG A 244 -35.85 -0.61 -12.54
CA ARG A 244 -36.11 -1.82 -13.31
C ARG A 244 -37.41 -2.41 -12.77
N GLY A 245 -38.48 -2.26 -13.54
CA GLY A 245 -39.68 -3.07 -13.36
C GLY A 245 -39.35 -4.52 -13.69
N GLU A 246 -39.69 -5.38 -12.73
CA GLU A 246 -39.80 -6.86 -12.74
C GLU A 246 -38.56 -7.68 -13.10
#